data_AF-A0A7W1WS97-F1
#
_entry.id   AF-A0A7W1WS97-F1
#
_cell.length_a   1.000
_cell.length_b   1.000
_cell.length_c   1.000
_cell.angle_alpha   90.00
_cell.angle_beta   90.00
_cell.angle_gamma   90.00
#
_symmetry.space_group_name_H-M   'P 1'
#
loop_
_entity.id
_entity.type
_entity.pdbx_description
1 polymer ?
#
loop_
_entity_poly.entity_id
_entity_poly.type
_entity_poly.pdbx_seq_one_letter_code
_entity_poly.pdbx_strand_id
1 'polypeptide(L)' 'MAKKKRSHREKKANRPPKPRFTSKANIYHSEVVAPLEKAYRQAMRTGNYEEAGHFFKETTEARKEHRLLLHRKELVKIN' A
#
# COMPACT_ATOMS: atom_id res chain seq x y z
N MET A 1 21.86 42.93 22.29
CA MET A 1 20.83 42.05 21.69
C MET A 1 20.40 42.60 20.33
N ALA A 2 20.73 41.93 19.23
CA ALA A 2 20.46 42.43 17.88
C ALA A 2 19.01 42.13 17.46
N LYS A 3 18.23 43.17 17.12
CA LYS A 3 16.87 43.05 16.58
C LYS A 3 16.93 42.37 15.20
N LYS A 4 16.37 41.16 15.07
CA LYS A 4 16.22 40.46 13.78
C LYS A 4 15.35 41.31 12.83
N LYS A 5 15.94 41.79 11.72
CA LYS A 5 15.22 42.48 10.64
C LYS A 5 14.16 41.53 10.06
N ARG A 6 12.89 41.92 10.13
CA ARG A 6 11.79 41.15 9.51
C ARG A 6 11.95 41.25 7.99
N SER A 7 12.21 40.10 7.36
CA SER A 7 12.23 39.97 5.90
C SER A 7 10.82 40.22 5.37
N HIS A 8 10.62 41.32 4.64
CA HIS A 8 9.41 41.62 3.88
C HIS A 8 9.36 40.83 2.55
N ARG A 9 9.95 39.63 2.49
CA ARG A 9 9.85 38.80 1.30
C ARG A 9 8.42 38.32 1.18
N GLU A 10 7.74 38.73 0.11
CA GLU A 10 6.43 38.20 -0.25
C GLU A 10 6.47 36.67 -0.19
N LYS A 11 5.64 36.09 0.67
CA LYS A 11 5.49 34.65 0.76
C LYS A 11 4.92 34.21 -0.59
N LYS A 12 5.71 33.45 -1.37
CA LYS A 12 5.23 32.86 -2.62
C LYS A 12 3.93 32.10 -2.35
N ALA A 13 2.95 32.26 -3.25
CA ALA A 13 1.69 31.53 -3.18
C ALA A 13 1.96 30.03 -3.05
N ASN A 14 1.32 29.40 -2.06
CA ASN A 14 1.49 27.98 -1.78
C ASN A 14 0.86 27.19 -2.93
N ARG A 15 1.67 26.64 -3.85
CA ARG A 15 1.16 25.83 -4.96
C ARG A 15 0.66 24.48 -4.42
N PRO A 16 -0.44 23.93 -4.95
CA PRO A 16 -0.88 22.60 -4.56
C PRO A 16 0.22 21.57 -4.85
N PRO A 17 0.38 20.55 -3.99
CA PRO A 17 1.38 19.50 -4.20
C PRO A 17 1.10 18.73 -5.49
N LYS A 18 2.17 18.27 -6.15
CA LYS A 18 2.04 17.42 -7.34
C LYS A 18 1.34 16.11 -6.97
N PRO A 19 0.45 15.58 -7.84
CA PRO A 19 -0.21 14.31 -7.61
C PRO A 19 0.84 13.19 -7.56
N ARG A 20 0.70 12.29 -6.58
CA ARG A 20 1.55 11.09 -6.45
C ARG A 20 0.80 9.90 -7.06
N PHE A 21 1.53 8.94 -7.58
CA PHE A 21 0.97 7.72 -8.15
C PHE A 21 1.67 6.50 -7.56
N THR A 22 0.95 5.38 -7.49
CA THR A 22 1.51 4.07 -7.16
C THR A 22 1.00 3.03 -8.14
N SER A 23 1.67 1.89 -8.19
CA SER A 23 1.16 0.72 -8.90
C SER A 23 -0.08 0.18 -8.19
N LYS A 24 -1.13 -0.12 -8.97
CA LYS A 24 -2.32 -0.82 -8.47
C LYS A 24 -1.97 -2.17 -7.84
N ALA A 25 -0.94 -2.84 -8.36
CA ALA A 25 -0.45 -4.10 -7.79
C ALA A 25 0.06 -3.92 -6.36
N ASN A 26 0.73 -2.80 -6.06
CA ASN A 26 1.22 -2.52 -4.70
C ASN A 26 0.06 -2.33 -3.71
N ILE A 27 -1.00 -1.62 -4.14
CA ILE A 27 -2.21 -1.44 -3.34
C ILE A 27 -2.84 -2.81 -3.07
N TYR A 28 -3.10 -3.58 -4.13
CA TYR A 28 -3.70 -4.90 -4.03
C TYR A 28 -2.91 -5.84 -3.12
N HIS A 29 -1.58 -5.85 -3.22
CA HIS A 29 -0.73 -6.64 -2.34
C HIS A 29 -0.92 -6.24 -0.87
N SER A 30 -0.93 -4.93 -0.57
CA SER A 30 -1.07 -4.44 0.80
C SER A 30 -2.45 -4.70 1.41
N GLU A 31 -3.51 -4.62 0.60
CA GLU A 31 -4.90 -4.73 1.07
C GLU A 31 -5.41 -6.17 1.08
N VAL A 32 -4.92 -7.03 0.18
CA VAL A 32 -5.46 -8.39 -0.02
C VAL A 32 -4.43 -9.45 0.35
N VAL A 33 -3.28 -9.46 -0.34
CA VAL A 33 -2.30 -10.56 -0.20
C VAL A 33 -1.66 -10.59 1.19
N ALA A 34 -1.18 -9.44 1.68
CA ALA A 34 -0.46 -9.38 2.95
C ALA A 34 -1.34 -9.74 4.17
N PRO A 35 -2.61 -9.29 4.27
CA PRO A 35 -3.52 -9.75 5.31
C PRO A 35 -3.80 -11.25 5.27
N LEU A 36 -4.03 -11.84 4.08
CA LEU A 36 -4.26 -13.27 3.93
C LEU A 36 -3.04 -14.10 4.37
N GLU A 37 -1.83 -13.68 3.99
CA GLU A 37 -0.60 -14.34 4.44
C GLU A 37 -0.38 -14.22 5.95
N LYS A 38 -0.82 -13.11 6.56
CA LYS A 38 -0.77 -12.93 8.01
C LYS A 38 -1.77 -13.86 8.69
N ALA A 39 -3.01 -13.95 8.18
CA ALA A 39 -4.06 -14.82 8.71
C ALA A 39 -3.66 -16.30 8.60
N TYR A 40 -3.16 -16.73 7.44
CA TYR A 40 -2.61 -18.07 7.24
C TYR A 40 -1.52 -18.41 8.28
N ARG A 41 -0.53 -17.52 8.45
CA ARG A 41 0.54 -17.73 9.44
C ARG A 41 0.01 -17.80 10.86
N GLN A 42 -1.02 -17.03 11.18
CA GLN A 42 -1.65 -17.07 12.50
C GLN A 42 -2.38 -18.40 12.73
N ALA A 43 -3.20 -18.85 11.77
CA ALA A 43 -3.93 -20.11 11.84
C ALA A 43 -2.98 -21.32 11.97
N MET A 44 -1.87 -21.30 11.24
CA MET A 44 -0.82 -22.32 11.36
C MET A 44 -0.17 -22.33 12.75
N ARG A 45 0.03 -21.16 13.38
CA ARG A 45 0.60 -21.06 14.74
C ARG A 45 -0.36 -21.58 15.81
N THR A 46 -1.66 -21.38 15.63
CA THR A 46 -2.68 -21.85 16.56
C THR A 46 -3.10 -23.30 16.31
N GLY A 47 -2.54 -23.95 15.28
CA GLY A 47 -2.89 -25.32 14.90
C GLY A 47 -4.26 -25.47 14.24
N ASN A 48 -4.86 -24.36 13.78
CA ASN A 48 -6.15 -24.39 13.08
C ASN A 48 -5.93 -24.67 11.59
N TYR A 49 -5.73 -25.93 11.24
CA TYR A 49 -5.35 -26.34 9.88
C TYR A 49 -6.48 -26.18 8.86
N GLU A 50 -7.75 -26.27 9.28
CA GLU A 50 -8.88 -26.07 8.38
C GLU A 50 -8.91 -24.63 7.87
N GLU A 51 -8.89 -23.65 8.78
CA GLU A 51 -8.79 -22.23 8.42
C GLU A 51 -7.50 -21.92 7.65
N ALA A 52 -6.38 -22.52 8.05
CA ALA A 52 -5.13 -22.36 7.30
C ALA A 52 -5.26 -22.85 5.85
N GLY A 53 -5.95 -23.96 5.62
CA GLY A 53 -6.24 -24.48 4.28
C GLY A 53 -7.08 -23.51 3.44
N HIS A 54 -8.07 -22.86 4.05
CA HIS A 54 -8.87 -21.83 3.39
C HIS A 54 -8.03 -20.61 3.01
N PHE A 55 -7.30 -20.03 3.96
CA PHE A 55 -6.43 -18.87 3.70
C PHE A 55 -5.35 -19.17 2.67
N PHE A 56 -4.82 -20.40 2.64
CA PHE A 56 -3.82 -20.81 1.66
C PHE A 56 -4.37 -20.79 0.23
N LYS A 57 -5.60 -21.32 0.03
CA LYS A 57 -6.26 -21.30 -1.29
C LYS A 57 -6.50 -19.86 -1.75
N GLU A 58 -7.07 -19.02 -0.88
CA GLU A 58 -7.32 -17.61 -1.17
C GLU A 58 -6.03 -16.84 -1.48
N THR A 59 -4.97 -17.05 -0.70
CA THR A 59 -3.67 -16.44 -0.95
C THR A 59 -3.09 -16.85 -2.31
N THR A 60 -3.32 -18.10 -2.71
CA THR A 60 -2.85 -18.62 -4.00
C THR A 60 -3.55 -17.93 -5.17
N GLU A 61 -4.86 -17.73 -5.08
CA GLU A 61 -5.65 -17.01 -6.09
C GLU A 61 -5.29 -15.53 -6.13
N ALA A 62 -5.22 -14.88 -4.96
CA ALA A 62 -4.83 -13.48 -4.84
C ALA A 62 -3.42 -13.23 -5.41
N ARG A 63 -2.48 -14.16 -5.22
CA ARG A 63 -1.13 -14.05 -5.82
C ARG A 63 -1.15 -14.16 -7.35
N LYS A 64 -2.05 -14.96 -7.94
CA LYS A 64 -2.22 -15.01 -9.41
C LYS A 64 -2.74 -13.67 -9.92
N GLU A 65 -3.76 -13.12 -9.27
CA GLU A 65 -4.32 -11.81 -9.62
C GLU A 65 -3.29 -10.69 -9.46
N HIS A 66 -2.54 -10.68 -8.36
CA HIS A 66 -1.45 -9.74 -8.14
C HIS A 66 -0.40 -9.80 -9.26
N ARG A 67 -0.05 -11.01 -9.74
CA ARG A 67 0.87 -11.17 -10.88
C ARG A 67 0.29 -10.57 -12.16
N LEU A 68 -1.00 -10.76 -12.42
CA LEU A 68 -1.67 -10.13 -13.56
C LEU A 68 -1.63 -8.59 -13.46
N LEU A 69 -1.87 -8.03 -12.28
CA LEU A 69 -1.79 -6.59 -12.04
C LEU A 69 -0.36 -6.05 -12.26
N LEU A 70 0.67 -6.79 -11.84
CA LEU A 70 2.07 -6.43 -12.11
C LEU A 70 2.36 -6.39 -13.61
N HIS A 71 1.83 -7.34 -14.38
CA HIS A 71 2.00 -7.35 -15.84
C HIS A 71 1.29 -6.18 -16.53
N ARG A 72 0.11 -5.78 -16.03
CA ARG A 72 -0.65 -4.65 -16.59
C ARG A 72 -0.02 -3.28 -16.32
N LYS A 73 0.80 -3.15 -15.25
CA LYS A 73 1.49 -1.90 -14.88
C LYS A 73 0.55 -0.69 -14.70
N GLU A 74 -0.68 -0.94 -14.25
CA GLU A 74 -1.66 0.11 -13.98
C GLU A 74 -1.19 1.02 -12.83
N LEU A 75 -1.22 2.34 -13.05
CA LEU A 75 -0.91 3.35 -12.05
C LEU A 75 -2.19 3.99 -11.51
N VAL A 76 -2.27 4.12 -10.19
CA VAL A 76 -3.38 4.75 -9.47
C VAL A 76 -2.85 5.99 -8.77
N LYS A 77 -3.60 7.09 -8.86
CA LYS A 77 -3.28 8.33 -8.14
C LYS A 77 -3.53 8.13 -6.65
N ILE A 78 -2.55 8.49 -5.83
CA ILE A 78 -2.70 8.57 -4.37
C ILE A 78 -2.81 10.04 -3.98
N ASN A 79 -3.74 10.32 -3.05
CA ASN A 79 -3.93 11.64 -2.49
C ASN A 79 -2.94 11.94 -1.35
#